data_AF-A0A924MJ02-F1
#
_entry.id   AF-A0A924MJ02-F1
#
_cell.length_a   1.000
_cell.length_b   1.000
_cell.length_c   1.000
_cell.angle_alpha   90.00
_cell.angle_beta   90.00
_cell.angle_gamma   90.00
#
_symmetry.space_group_name_H-M   'P 1'
#
loop_
_entity.id
_entity.type
_entity.pdbx_description
1 polymer ?
#
loop_
_entity_poly.entity_id
_entity_poly.type
_entity_poly.pdbx_seq_one_letter_code
_entity_poly.pdbx_strand_id
1 'polypeptide(L)'
;LLSQATLAAKGQLRWHRAWGLLGISLATAIVIVGTATAINSLQNGLAAGYGDHSRSFVVIPLSAISMFAGFFIAAIANTRRPEAHKRLMLLATISLLGAAMARVFLLLMVGSGPGMRPGIGPPPPMFVALVPSLLLELLIVAGMVYDWRTRGRPHPAWLVGFAVMTAVVVFRTPLSSTPAWLGFADFLAHLGG
;
A
#
# COMPACT_ATOMS: atom_id res chain seq x y z
N LEU A 1 -4.04 15.63 4.16
CA LEU A 1 -5.11 15.52 3.13
C LEU A 1 -6.19 16.60 3.31
N LEU A 2 -6.84 16.70 4.47
CA LEU A 2 -7.89 17.71 4.72
C LEU A 2 -7.40 19.17 4.66
N SER A 3 -6.20 19.45 5.16
CA SER A 3 -5.55 20.77 5.04
C SER A 3 -5.19 21.14 3.60
N GLN A 4 -4.76 20.16 2.79
CA GLN A 4 -4.42 20.36 1.37
C GLN A 4 -5.67 20.62 0.53
N ALA A 5 -6.74 19.86 0.78
CA ALA A 5 -8.03 20.07 0.11
C ALA A 5 -8.63 21.44 0.44
N THR A 6 -8.51 21.90 1.68
CA THR A 6 -9.01 23.22 2.09
C THR A 6 -8.16 24.38 1.53
N LEU A 7 -6.83 24.26 1.47
CA LEU A 7 -5.98 25.28 0.83
C LEU A 7 -6.24 25.41 -0.68
N ALA A 8 -6.46 24.28 -1.37
CA ALA A 8 -6.85 24.28 -2.78
C ALA A 8 -8.24 24.90 -2.99
N ALA A 9 -9.22 24.55 -2.14
CA ALA A 9 -10.58 25.11 -2.19
C ALA A 9 -10.63 26.62 -1.88
N LYS A 10 -9.71 27.12 -1.04
CA LYS A 10 -9.57 28.55 -0.69
C LYS A 10 -8.76 29.36 -1.71
N GLY A 11 -8.40 28.79 -2.86
CA GLY A 11 -7.64 29.47 -3.92
C GLY A 11 -6.15 29.72 -3.60
N GLN A 12 -5.64 29.18 -2.50
CA GLN A 12 -4.24 29.38 -2.05
C GLN A 12 -3.28 28.41 -2.74
N LEU A 13 -3.27 28.43 -4.08
CA LEU A 13 -2.50 27.52 -4.94
C LEU A 13 -0.98 27.56 -4.68
N ARG A 14 -0.43 28.69 -4.25
CA ARG A 14 1.00 28.81 -3.88
C ARG A 14 1.37 27.89 -2.72
N TRP A 15 0.54 27.84 -1.68
CA TRP A 15 0.75 26.94 -0.55
C TRP A 15 0.54 25.49 -0.95
N HIS A 16 -0.49 25.19 -1.75
CA HIS A 16 -0.69 23.84 -2.27
C HIS A 16 0.53 23.31 -3.06
N ARG A 17 1.20 24.17 -3.86
CA ARG A 17 2.43 23.79 -4.57
C ARG A 17 3.61 23.55 -3.64
N ALA A 18 3.83 24.41 -2.64
CA ALA A 18 4.91 24.24 -1.66
C ALA A 18 4.74 22.95 -0.85
N TRP A 19 3.53 22.70 -0.36
CA TRP A 19 3.20 21.44 0.33
C TRP A 19 3.18 20.24 -0.62
N GLY A 20 2.86 20.45 -1.88
CA GLY A 20 2.93 19.43 -2.93
C GLY A 20 4.36 18.92 -3.12
N LEU A 21 5.36 19.82 -3.14
CA LEU A 21 6.76 19.43 -3.23
C LEU A 21 7.21 18.64 -1.99
N LEU A 22 6.83 19.08 -0.78
CA LEU A 22 7.05 18.31 0.44
C LEU A 22 6.36 16.93 0.38
N GLY A 23 5.16 16.86 -0.20
CA GLY A 23 4.43 15.62 -0.42
C GLY A 23 5.14 14.67 -1.38
N ILE A 24 5.76 15.19 -2.45
CA ILE A 24 6.58 14.39 -3.38
C ILE A 24 7.82 13.87 -2.64
N SER A 25 8.55 14.71 -1.92
CA SER A 25 9.71 14.27 -1.13
C SER A 25 9.35 13.19 -0.11
N LEU A 26 8.22 13.36 0.58
CA LEU A 26 7.71 12.35 1.52
C LEU A 26 7.32 11.05 0.81
N ALA A 27 6.64 11.12 -0.35
CA ALA A 27 6.29 9.93 -1.12
C ALA A 27 7.53 9.18 -1.60
N THR A 28 8.55 9.88 -2.08
CA THR A 28 9.85 9.30 -2.44
C THR A 28 10.51 8.63 -1.22
N ALA A 29 10.52 9.29 -0.06
CA ALA A 29 11.04 8.71 1.16
C ALA A 29 10.27 7.44 1.57
N ILE A 30 8.93 7.43 1.48
CA ILE A 30 8.10 6.25 1.76
C ILE A 30 8.47 5.08 0.84
N VAL A 31 8.67 5.33 -0.46
CA VAL A 31 9.04 4.28 -1.42
C VAL A 31 10.41 3.70 -1.10
N ILE A 32 11.42 4.56 -0.86
CA ILE A 32 12.79 4.14 -0.58
C ILE A 32 12.86 3.40 0.77
N VAL A 33 12.40 4.05 1.84
CA VAL A 33 12.46 3.49 3.20
C VAL A 33 11.59 2.25 3.32
N GLY A 34 10.39 2.26 2.74
CA GLY A 34 9.50 1.09 2.74
C GLY A 34 10.13 -0.11 2.05
N THR A 35 10.79 0.10 0.90
CA THR A 35 11.45 -0.98 0.15
C THR A 35 12.65 -1.52 0.91
N ALA A 36 13.49 -0.62 1.45
CA ALA A 36 14.63 -1.01 2.29
C ALA A 36 14.19 -1.79 3.54
N THR A 37 13.11 -1.35 4.19
CA THR A 37 12.55 -2.04 5.36
C THR A 37 12.01 -3.43 4.99
N ALA A 38 11.39 -3.58 3.81
CA ALA A 38 10.91 -4.86 3.32
C ALA A 38 12.05 -5.85 3.06
N ILE A 39 13.14 -5.39 2.41
CA ILE A 39 14.34 -6.19 2.16
C ILE A 39 15.01 -6.58 3.48
N ASN A 40 15.18 -5.64 4.41
CA ASN A 40 15.75 -5.95 5.71
C ASN A 40 14.91 -6.97 6.50
N SER A 41 13.58 -6.86 6.44
CA SER A 41 12.68 -7.83 7.07
C SER A 41 12.80 -9.23 6.44
N LEU A 42 12.98 -9.31 5.13
CA LEU A 42 13.25 -10.57 4.42
C LEU A 42 14.57 -11.19 4.87
N GLN A 43 15.66 -10.41 4.89
CA GLN A 43 16.99 -10.88 5.31
C GLN A 43 16.97 -11.39 6.76
N ASN A 44 16.35 -10.65 7.68
CA ASN A 44 16.22 -11.07 9.08
C ASN A 44 15.44 -12.37 9.22
N GLY A 45 14.37 -12.54 8.43
CA GLY A 45 13.58 -13.77 8.45
C GLY A 45 14.31 -14.98 7.88
N LEU A 46 15.12 -14.78 6.82
CA LEU A 46 15.99 -15.82 6.28
C LEU A 46 17.08 -16.22 7.30
N ALA A 47 17.70 -15.25 7.96
CA ALA A 47 18.70 -15.50 9.02
C ALA A 47 18.11 -16.24 10.24
N ALA A 48 16.82 -16.02 10.53
CA ALA A 48 16.08 -16.73 11.57
C ALA A 48 15.60 -18.14 11.15
N GLY A 49 15.89 -18.58 9.91
CA GLY A 49 15.55 -19.92 9.43
C GLY A 49 14.11 -20.08 8.94
N TYR A 50 13.36 -18.99 8.70
CA TYR A 50 11.97 -19.06 8.24
C TYR A 50 11.81 -19.38 6.74
N GLY A 51 12.90 -19.34 5.96
CA GLY A 51 12.95 -19.81 4.58
C GLY A 51 11.84 -19.25 3.68
N ASP A 52 11.08 -20.14 3.06
CA ASP A 52 10.05 -19.78 2.06
C ASP A 52 8.89 -18.96 2.64
N HIS A 53 8.66 -19.03 3.95
CA HIS A 53 7.69 -18.14 4.59
C HIS A 53 8.13 -16.68 4.48
N SER A 54 9.42 -16.38 4.68
CA SER A 54 9.95 -15.01 4.53
C SER A 54 9.95 -14.56 3.07
N ARG A 55 10.35 -15.43 2.15
CA ARG A 55 10.32 -15.15 0.70
C ARG A 55 8.90 -14.86 0.20
N SER A 56 7.93 -15.65 0.63
CA SER A 56 6.53 -15.46 0.26
C SER A 56 5.98 -14.15 0.84
N PHE A 57 6.29 -13.86 2.11
CA PHE A 57 5.72 -12.73 2.83
C PHE A 57 6.15 -11.36 2.28
N VAL A 58 7.36 -11.24 1.72
CA VAL A 58 7.87 -9.96 1.19
C VAL A 58 7.01 -9.39 0.05
N VAL A 59 6.15 -10.20 -0.58
CA VAL A 59 5.20 -9.74 -1.60
C VAL A 59 4.24 -8.68 -1.05
N ILE A 60 3.85 -8.79 0.23
CA ILE A 60 2.87 -7.92 0.86
C ILE A 60 3.37 -6.46 0.90
N PRO A 61 4.51 -6.15 1.54
CA PRO A 61 5.01 -4.78 1.58
C PRO A 61 5.42 -4.27 0.19
N LEU A 62 6.07 -5.09 -0.65
CA LEU A 62 6.53 -4.64 -1.96
C LEU A 62 5.38 -4.21 -2.86
N SER A 63 4.35 -5.06 -3.01
CA SER A 63 3.20 -4.70 -3.84
C SER A 63 2.39 -3.53 -3.26
N ALA A 64 2.34 -3.34 -1.94
CA ALA A 64 1.74 -2.15 -1.34
C ALA A 64 2.48 -0.86 -1.73
N ILE A 65 3.82 -0.89 -1.68
CA ILE A 65 4.68 0.22 -2.10
C ILE A 65 4.57 0.46 -3.60
N SER A 66 4.54 -0.59 -4.42
CA SER A 66 4.36 -0.47 -5.88
C SER A 66 3.00 0.14 -6.24
N MET A 67 1.91 -0.29 -5.59
CA MET A 67 0.59 0.32 -5.80
C MET A 67 0.56 1.78 -5.37
N PHE A 68 1.13 2.10 -4.20
CA PHE A 68 1.27 3.50 -3.75
C PHE A 68 2.00 4.35 -4.78
N ALA A 69 3.19 3.91 -5.21
CA ALA A 69 4.00 4.62 -6.19
C ALA A 69 3.24 4.80 -7.51
N GLY A 70 2.59 3.74 -8.02
CA GLY A 70 1.81 3.78 -9.25
C GLY A 70 0.65 4.78 -9.20
N PHE A 71 -0.20 4.71 -8.16
CA PHE A 71 -1.31 5.65 -8.00
C PHE A 71 -0.83 7.07 -7.71
N PHE A 72 0.24 7.24 -6.95
CA PHE A 72 0.81 8.55 -6.65
C PHE A 72 1.38 9.21 -7.91
N ILE A 73 2.19 8.48 -8.71
CA ILE A 73 2.71 8.96 -9.99
C ILE A 73 1.55 9.32 -10.93
N ALA A 74 0.54 8.45 -11.03
CA ALA A 74 -0.66 8.74 -11.81
C ALA A 74 -1.38 10.00 -11.32
N ALA A 75 -1.46 10.24 -10.01
CA ALA A 75 -2.04 11.44 -9.43
C ALA A 75 -1.26 12.69 -9.83
N ILE A 76 0.08 12.66 -9.76
CA ILE A 76 0.95 13.78 -10.14
C ILE A 76 0.83 14.08 -11.64
N ALA A 77 0.82 13.04 -12.48
CA ALA A 77 0.62 13.17 -13.93
C ALA A 77 -0.74 13.80 -14.27
N ASN A 78 -1.75 13.66 -13.39
CA ASN A 78 -3.10 14.18 -13.57
C ASN A 78 -3.39 15.45 -12.75
N THR A 79 -2.38 16.20 -12.31
CA THR A 79 -2.56 17.48 -11.56
C THR A 79 -3.40 18.53 -12.29
N ARG A 80 -3.41 18.52 -13.63
CA ARG A 80 -4.26 19.40 -14.46
C ARG A 80 -5.73 18.96 -14.51
N ARG A 81 -6.06 17.78 -14.00
CA ARG A 81 -7.43 17.22 -13.92
C ARG A 81 -7.75 16.98 -12.44
N PRO A 82 -8.21 18.00 -11.68
CA PRO A 82 -8.39 17.93 -10.23
C PRO A 82 -9.25 16.75 -9.77
N GLU A 83 -10.22 16.37 -10.60
CA GLU A 83 -11.10 15.24 -10.39
C GLU A 83 -10.37 13.89 -10.39
N ALA A 84 -9.43 13.68 -11.32
CA ALA A 84 -8.63 12.48 -11.37
C ALA A 84 -7.55 12.50 -10.29
N HIS A 85 -6.86 13.65 -10.13
CA HIS A 85 -5.82 13.85 -9.13
C HIS A 85 -6.28 13.46 -7.72
N LYS A 86 -7.42 14.01 -7.25
CA LYS A 86 -7.90 13.75 -5.88
C LYS A 86 -8.21 12.26 -5.64
N ARG A 87 -8.75 11.56 -6.64
CA ARG A 87 -9.13 10.15 -6.53
C ARG A 87 -7.92 9.23 -6.55
N LEU A 88 -6.96 9.53 -7.42
CA LEU A 88 -5.68 8.80 -7.48
C LEU A 88 -4.87 9.00 -6.19
N MET A 89 -4.90 10.21 -5.60
CA MET A 89 -4.31 10.43 -4.26
C MET A 89 -5.01 9.62 -3.17
N LEU A 90 -6.33 9.49 -3.21
CA LEU A 90 -7.07 8.63 -2.28
C LEU A 90 -6.70 7.16 -2.48
N LEU A 91 -6.65 6.66 -3.72
CA LEU A 91 -6.24 5.30 -4.03
C LEU A 91 -4.81 4.99 -3.55
N ALA A 92 -3.87 5.91 -3.77
CA ALA A 92 -2.51 5.80 -3.22
C ALA A 92 -2.52 5.71 -1.69
N THR A 93 -3.36 6.51 -1.03
CA THR A 93 -3.47 6.47 0.44
C THR A 93 -4.08 5.16 0.93
N ILE A 94 -5.15 4.68 0.26
CA ILE A 94 -5.83 3.43 0.60
C ILE A 94 -4.89 2.23 0.40
N SER A 95 -4.04 2.23 -0.63
CA SER A 95 -3.08 1.14 -0.86
C SER A 95 -2.03 1.00 0.26
N LEU A 96 -1.60 2.10 0.88
CA LEU A 96 -0.72 2.05 2.06
C LEU A 96 -1.43 1.64 3.34
N LEU A 97 -2.72 1.96 3.48
CA LEU A 97 -3.51 1.60 4.67
C LEU A 97 -3.57 0.09 4.88
N GLY A 98 -3.43 -0.73 3.82
CA GLY A 98 -3.41 -2.20 3.93
C GLY A 98 -2.32 -2.71 4.86
N ALA A 99 -1.10 -2.21 4.71
CA ALA A 99 0.02 -2.60 5.57
C ALA A 99 -0.16 -2.12 7.01
N ALA A 100 -0.72 -0.92 7.22
CA ALA A 100 -1.01 -0.42 8.56
C ALA A 100 -2.11 -1.24 9.24
N MET A 101 -3.19 -1.54 8.52
CA MET A 101 -4.31 -2.32 9.03
C MET A 101 -3.91 -3.75 9.35
N ALA A 102 -3.07 -4.39 8.52
CA ALA A 102 -2.53 -5.72 8.81
C ALA A 102 -1.77 -5.74 10.15
N ARG A 103 -0.98 -4.72 10.47
CA ARG A 103 -0.28 -4.61 11.76
C ARG A 103 -1.26 -4.48 12.93
N VAL A 104 -2.31 -3.67 12.79
CA VAL A 104 -3.35 -3.52 13.81
C VAL A 104 -4.07 -4.86 14.04
N PHE A 105 -4.48 -5.54 12.97
CA PHE A 105 -5.13 -6.85 13.07
C PHE A 105 -4.22 -7.91 13.70
N LEU A 106 -2.94 -7.93 13.36
CA LEU A 106 -1.96 -8.83 13.98
C LEU A 106 -1.84 -8.57 15.49
N LEU A 107 -1.76 -7.31 15.91
CA LEU A 107 -1.75 -6.94 17.33
C LEU A 107 -3.03 -7.40 18.05
N LEU A 108 -4.19 -7.26 17.42
CA LEU A 108 -5.48 -7.65 18.00
C LEU A 108 -5.67 -9.18 18.05
N MET A 109 -5.17 -9.93 17.06
CA MET A 109 -5.32 -11.39 17.01
C MET A 109 -4.30 -12.12 17.88
N VAL A 110 -3.03 -11.68 17.86
CA VAL A 110 -1.93 -12.34 18.56
C VAL A 110 -1.78 -11.81 19.99
N GLY A 111 -2.37 -10.66 20.30
CA GLY A 111 -2.24 -10.00 21.60
C GLY A 111 -0.88 -9.32 21.78
N SER A 112 -0.65 -8.76 22.98
CA SER A 112 0.56 -8.00 23.33
C SER A 112 1.44 -8.67 24.40
N GLY A 113 1.24 -9.97 24.64
CA GLY A 113 1.99 -10.73 25.64
C GLY A 113 3.48 -10.92 25.31
N PRO A 114 4.30 -11.34 26.30
CA PRO A 114 5.72 -11.64 26.06
C PRO A 114 5.88 -12.73 24.98
N GLY A 115 6.72 -12.49 23.98
CA GLY A 115 6.92 -13.39 22.83
C GLY A 115 5.88 -13.26 21.69
N MET A 116 4.80 -12.49 21.90
CA MET A 116 3.70 -12.29 20.95
C MET A 116 3.76 -10.95 20.21
N ARG A 117 4.90 -10.25 20.28
CA ARG A 117 5.11 -8.96 19.59
C ARG A 117 5.25 -9.17 18.07
N PRO A 118 4.50 -8.42 17.23
CA PRO A 118 4.67 -8.46 15.80
C PRO A 118 6.14 -8.20 15.41
N GLY A 119 6.70 -9.09 14.58
CA GLY A 119 8.08 -9.01 14.10
C GLY A 119 9.12 -9.82 14.88
N ILE A 120 8.76 -10.47 15.99
CA ILE A 120 9.67 -11.36 16.74
C ILE A 120 9.48 -12.85 16.35
N GLY A 121 8.27 -13.22 15.93
CA GLY A 121 7.93 -14.58 15.50
C GLY A 121 8.03 -14.83 13.99
N PRO A 122 7.64 -16.02 13.52
CA PRO A 122 7.59 -16.33 12.10
C PRO A 122 6.67 -15.36 11.34
N PRO A 123 6.92 -15.14 10.03
CA PRO A 123 6.05 -14.33 9.20
C PRO A 123 4.60 -14.85 9.31
N PRO A 124 3.61 -13.96 9.52
CA PRO A 124 2.23 -14.37 9.58
C PRO A 124 1.79 -15.09 8.31
N PRO A 125 0.85 -16.04 8.40
CA PRO A 125 0.25 -16.64 7.23
C PRO A 125 -0.34 -15.58 6.29
N MET A 126 -0.17 -15.79 4.98
CA MET A 126 -0.58 -14.83 3.94
C MET A 126 -2.05 -14.42 4.02
N PHE A 127 -2.94 -15.33 4.45
CA PHE A 127 -4.37 -15.06 4.56
C PHE A 127 -4.72 -14.01 5.63
N VAL A 128 -3.83 -13.75 6.62
CA VAL A 128 -4.07 -12.74 7.66
C VAL A 128 -4.17 -11.33 7.08
N ALA A 129 -3.52 -11.08 5.95
CA ALA A 129 -3.63 -9.81 5.24
C ALA A 129 -4.90 -9.70 4.38
N LEU A 130 -5.63 -10.80 4.12
CA LEU A 130 -6.77 -10.83 3.20
C LEU A 130 -7.94 -9.98 3.73
N VAL A 131 -8.40 -10.28 4.95
CA VAL A 131 -9.57 -9.60 5.56
C VAL A 131 -9.33 -8.09 5.70
N PRO A 132 -8.19 -7.61 6.25
CA PRO A 132 -7.87 -6.18 6.28
C PRO A 132 -7.86 -5.54 4.89
N SER A 133 -7.36 -6.25 3.86
CA SER A 133 -7.30 -5.70 2.51
C SER A 133 -8.69 -5.55 1.89
N LEU A 134 -9.56 -6.55 2.05
CA LEU A 134 -10.94 -6.51 1.56
C LEU A 134 -11.76 -5.42 2.26
N LEU A 135 -11.55 -5.21 3.56
CA LEU A 135 -12.21 -4.11 4.28
C LEU A 135 -11.84 -2.74 3.73
N LEU A 136 -10.61 -2.56 3.25
CA LEU A 136 -10.19 -1.30 2.64
C LEU A 136 -10.78 -1.08 1.24
N GLU A 137 -11.16 -2.14 0.53
CA GLU A 137 -11.91 -2.00 -0.73
C GLU A 137 -13.28 -1.35 -0.50
N LEU A 138 -13.86 -1.47 0.70
CA LEU A 138 -15.10 -0.76 1.05
C LEU A 138 -14.93 0.76 1.00
N LEU A 139 -13.73 1.29 1.26
CA LEU A 139 -13.45 2.73 1.11
C LEU A 139 -13.47 3.16 -0.37
N ILE A 140 -13.03 2.27 -1.27
CA ILE A 140 -13.07 2.48 -2.72
C ILE A 140 -14.53 2.45 -3.19
N VAL A 141 -15.30 1.46 -2.74
CA VAL A 141 -16.73 1.35 -3.02
C VAL A 141 -17.49 2.57 -2.48
N ALA A 142 -17.18 3.03 -1.27
CA ALA A 142 -17.75 4.26 -0.72
C ALA A 142 -17.45 5.47 -1.61
N GLY A 143 -16.24 5.57 -2.14
CA GLY A 143 -15.85 6.58 -3.13
C GLY A 143 -16.65 6.49 -4.44
N MET A 144 -16.89 5.28 -4.96
CA MET A 144 -17.75 5.04 -6.12
C MET A 144 -19.20 5.46 -5.87
N VAL A 145 -19.76 5.07 -4.72
CA VAL A 145 -21.13 5.41 -4.31
C VAL A 145 -21.28 6.92 -4.14
N TYR A 146 -20.29 7.59 -3.55
CA TYR A 146 -20.27 9.04 -3.43
C TYR A 146 -20.30 9.72 -4.80
N ASP A 147 -19.46 9.27 -5.73
CA ASP A 147 -19.44 9.80 -7.10
C ASP A 147 -20.76 9.56 -7.82
N TRP A 148 -21.32 8.36 -7.67
CA TRP A 148 -22.60 8.02 -8.27
C TRP A 148 -23.73 8.91 -7.76
N ARG A 149 -23.83 9.11 -6.43
CA ARG A 149 -24.85 9.97 -5.81
C ARG A 149 -24.71 11.45 -6.16
N THR A 150 -23.48 11.94 -6.32
CA THR A 150 -23.23 13.38 -6.53
C THR A 150 -23.10 13.78 -8.01
N ARG A 151 -22.79 12.81 -8.90
CA ARG A 151 -22.42 13.09 -10.30
C ARG A 151 -23.07 12.12 -11.30
N GLY A 152 -23.90 11.19 -10.84
CA GLY A 152 -24.61 10.23 -11.69
C GLY A 152 -23.79 9.05 -12.19
N ARG A 153 -22.46 9.01 -11.96
CA ARG A 153 -21.60 7.87 -12.33
C ARG A 153 -20.28 7.82 -11.53
N PRO A 154 -19.76 6.63 -11.21
CA PRO A 154 -18.41 6.47 -10.66
C PRO A 154 -17.34 6.98 -11.64
N HIS A 155 -16.32 7.68 -11.14
CA HIS A 155 -15.18 8.08 -11.97
C HIS A 155 -14.31 6.85 -12.35
N PRO A 156 -13.78 6.74 -13.58
CA PRO A 156 -12.99 5.59 -14.03
C PRO A 156 -11.79 5.24 -13.15
N ALA A 157 -11.18 6.26 -12.53
CA ALA A 157 -10.09 6.07 -11.55
C ALA A 157 -10.49 5.10 -10.43
N TRP A 158 -11.73 5.15 -9.92
CA TRP A 158 -12.19 4.21 -8.90
C TRP A 158 -12.27 2.79 -9.43
N LEU A 159 -12.79 2.60 -10.64
CA LEU A 159 -12.94 1.27 -11.26
C LEU A 159 -11.56 0.64 -11.50
N VAL A 160 -10.63 1.40 -12.08
CA VAL A 160 -9.25 0.95 -12.30
C VAL A 160 -8.56 0.66 -10.96
N GLY A 161 -8.72 1.57 -9.98
CA GLY A 161 -8.15 1.41 -8.65
C GLY A 161 -8.65 0.15 -7.94
N PHE A 162 -9.96 -0.08 -7.97
CA PHE A 162 -10.58 -1.29 -7.44
C PHE A 162 -10.04 -2.53 -8.13
N ALA A 163 -10.11 -2.59 -9.47
CA ALA A 163 -9.64 -3.74 -10.23
C ALA A 163 -8.17 -4.08 -9.96
N VAL A 164 -7.28 -3.07 -9.94
CA VAL A 164 -5.85 -3.26 -9.65
C VAL A 164 -5.63 -3.75 -8.22
N MET A 165 -6.28 -3.13 -7.23
CA MET A 165 -6.10 -3.51 -5.83
C MET A 165 -6.66 -4.91 -5.55
N THR A 166 -7.85 -5.23 -6.07
CA THR A 166 -8.44 -6.56 -5.95
C THR A 166 -7.58 -7.61 -6.64
N ALA A 167 -7.06 -7.33 -7.84
CA ALA A 167 -6.13 -8.24 -8.52
C ALA A 167 -4.90 -8.50 -7.65
N VAL A 168 -4.29 -7.48 -7.04
CA VAL A 168 -3.15 -7.67 -6.15
C VAL A 168 -3.53 -8.50 -4.92
N VAL A 169 -4.69 -8.27 -4.31
CA VAL A 169 -5.16 -9.03 -3.14
C VAL A 169 -5.37 -10.51 -3.49
N VAL A 170 -6.01 -10.80 -4.63
CA VAL A 170 -6.33 -12.16 -5.08
C VAL A 170 -5.08 -12.91 -5.54
N PHE A 171 -4.21 -12.27 -6.32
CA PHE A 171 -3.06 -12.93 -6.93
C PHE A 171 -1.82 -12.99 -6.03
N ARG A 172 -1.73 -12.20 -4.96
CA ARG A 172 -0.58 -12.22 -4.02
C ARG A 172 -0.26 -13.62 -3.53
N THR A 173 -1.26 -14.33 -3.01
CA THR A 173 -1.07 -15.66 -2.41
C THR A 173 -0.54 -16.68 -3.43
N PRO A 174 -1.21 -16.94 -4.57
CA PRO A 174 -0.70 -17.91 -5.53
C PRO A 174 0.64 -17.48 -6.17
N LEU A 175 0.88 -16.18 -6.38
CA LEU A 175 2.15 -15.69 -6.93
C LEU A 175 3.31 -15.88 -5.95
N SER A 176 3.06 -15.67 -4.65
CA SER A 176 4.11 -15.71 -3.62
C SER A 176 4.76 -17.08 -3.43
N SER A 177 4.06 -18.15 -3.81
CA SER A 177 4.56 -19.53 -3.73
C SER A 177 5.22 -20.01 -5.02
N THR A 178 5.30 -19.18 -6.07
CA THR A 178 5.88 -19.61 -7.36
C THR A 178 7.41 -19.61 -7.31
N PRO A 179 8.09 -20.52 -8.03
CA PRO A 179 9.56 -20.52 -8.12
C PRO A 179 10.13 -19.19 -8.62
N ALA A 180 9.42 -18.54 -9.56
CA ALA A 180 9.81 -17.22 -10.07
C ALA A 180 9.80 -16.16 -8.97
N TRP A 181 8.79 -16.16 -8.10
CA TRP A 181 8.73 -15.23 -6.97
C TRP A 181 9.81 -15.54 -5.93
N LEU A 182 10.02 -16.81 -5.58
CA LEU A 182 11.03 -17.20 -4.61
C LEU A 182 12.44 -16.79 -5.08
N GLY A 183 12.78 -17.04 -6.35
CA GLY A 183 14.05 -16.59 -6.94
C GLY A 183 14.18 -15.06 -7.00
N PHE A 184 13.07 -14.34 -7.24
CA PHE A 184 13.07 -12.88 -7.14
C PHE A 184 13.30 -12.39 -5.71
N ALA A 185 12.70 -13.04 -4.71
CA ALA A 185 12.93 -12.72 -3.31
C ALA A 185 14.40 -12.98 -2.91
N ASP A 186 15.00 -14.07 -3.40
CA ASP A 186 16.44 -14.32 -3.20
C ASP A 186 17.29 -13.22 -3.83
N PHE A 187 17.00 -12.80 -5.07
CA PHE A 187 17.69 -11.67 -5.69
C PHE A 187 17.60 -10.39 -4.83
N LEU A 188 16.42 -10.07 -4.31
CA LEU A 188 16.23 -8.91 -3.43
C LEU A 188 17.04 -9.03 -2.14
N ALA A 189 17.15 -10.23 -1.56
CA ALA A 189 17.91 -10.44 -0.33
C ALA A 189 19.41 -10.14 -0.49
N HIS A 190 19.97 -10.32 -1.70
CA HIS A 190 21.37 -10.00 -2.00
C HIS A 190 21.63 -8.50 -2.21
N LEU A 191 20.59 -7.67 -2.43
CA LEU A 191 20.76 -6.23 -2.60
C LEU A 191 21.07 -5.48 -1.29
N GLY A 192 20.76 -6.09 -0.14
CA GLY A 192 20.95 -5.48 1.17
C GLY A 192 22.28 -5.79 1.85
N GLY A 193 23.20 -6.51 1.19
CA GLY A 193 24.47 -6.99 1.75
C GLY A 193 24.62 -8.50 1.64
#